data_AF-A0A1F9PF23-F1
#
_entry.id   AF-A0A1F9PF23-F1
#
_cell.length_a   1.000
_cell.length_b   1.000
_cell.length_c   1.000
_cell.angle_alpha   90.00
_cell.angle_beta   90.00
_cell.angle_gamma   90.00
#
_symmetry.space_group_name_H-M   'P 1'
#
loop_
_entity.id
_entity.type
_entity.pdbx_description
1 polymer ?
#
loop_
_entity_poly.entity_id
_entity_poly.type
_entity_poly.pdbx_seq_one_letter_code
_entity_poly.pdbx_strand_id
1 'polypeptide(L)'
;MKKMVLSLLLTVVFAVPAFSEMMDMSMKKRGVEHGQMMGMGDMDKMGDMMGMCIEHAEEMGLTENQIMKMKPLHREMQKKQARFIADLKIAEIELMEIMEVKDFDLEKASAVVKNIADIKTAHHLEKLKVMKEMRTIMTDEQFMKMKKMMPMKMGVKKPAKRMMKK
;
A
#
# COMPACT_ATOMS: atom_id res chain seq x y z
N MET A 1 -72.54 27.50 -13.66
CA MET A 1 -71.79 27.71 -12.40
C MET A 1 -72.22 26.68 -11.38
N LYS A 2 -71.37 25.69 -11.06
CA LYS A 2 -71.42 24.94 -9.80
C LYS A 2 -70.08 24.23 -9.59
N LYS A 3 -69.42 24.68 -8.53
CA LYS A 3 -68.25 24.13 -7.84
C LYS A 3 -68.69 22.75 -7.25
N MET A 4 -67.88 21.74 -6.92
CA MET A 4 -66.56 21.66 -6.33
C MET A 4 -66.01 20.24 -6.60
N VAL A 5 -64.69 20.13 -6.80
CA VAL A 5 -63.97 18.84 -6.79
C VAL A 5 -63.77 18.45 -5.33
N LEU A 6 -64.35 17.32 -4.91
CA LEU A 6 -64.12 16.75 -3.59
C LEU A 6 -63.06 15.65 -3.71
N SER A 7 -61.82 16.01 -3.41
CA SER A 7 -60.68 15.11 -3.24
C SER A 7 -60.79 14.46 -1.86
N LEU A 8 -60.88 13.12 -1.79
CA LEU A 8 -60.74 12.39 -0.54
C LEU A 8 -59.44 11.57 -0.57
N LEU A 9 -58.46 12.06 0.20
CA LEU A 9 -57.16 11.46 0.45
C LEU A 9 -57.32 10.10 1.16
N LEU A 10 -56.77 9.04 0.57
CA LEU A 10 -56.53 7.78 1.27
C LEU A 10 -55.14 7.84 1.91
N THR A 11 -55.12 7.94 3.23
CA THR A 11 -53.92 7.90 4.08
C THR A 11 -53.33 6.49 4.10
N VAL A 12 -52.08 6.33 3.66
CA VAL A 12 -51.28 5.15 3.99
C VAL A 12 -50.15 5.58 4.90
N VAL A 13 -50.27 5.18 6.16
CA VAL A 13 -49.25 5.33 7.20
C VAL A 13 -48.20 4.25 6.96
N PHE A 14 -47.01 4.63 6.47
CA PHE A 14 -45.83 3.80 6.59
C PHE A 14 -44.94 4.36 7.69
N ALA A 15 -44.97 3.69 8.84
CA ALA A 15 -43.96 3.85 9.88
C ALA A 15 -42.64 3.29 9.35
N VAL A 16 -41.68 4.17 9.09
CA VAL A 16 -40.28 3.77 8.83
C VAL A 16 -39.50 3.99 10.13
N PRO A 17 -38.86 2.94 10.68
CA PRO A 17 -38.14 3.03 11.95
C PRO A 17 -36.89 3.92 11.81
N ALA A 18 -36.65 4.69 12.87
CA ALA A 18 -35.45 5.49 13.06
C ALA A 18 -34.19 4.60 13.03
N PHE A 19 -33.45 4.65 11.93
CA PHE A 19 -32.05 4.25 11.86
C PHE A 19 -31.23 5.49 11.49
N SER A 20 -30.99 6.35 12.47
CA SER A 20 -29.99 7.41 12.34
C SER A 20 -29.40 7.76 13.71
N GLU A 21 -28.89 6.74 14.41
CA GLU A 21 -27.93 6.92 15.50
C GLU A 21 -26.82 5.88 15.36
N MET A 22 -25.87 6.16 14.48
CA MET A 22 -24.57 5.51 14.52
C MET A 22 -23.47 6.52 14.18
N MET A 23 -23.43 7.61 14.94
CA MET A 23 -22.25 8.48 15.03
C MET A 23 -21.94 8.77 16.50
N ASP A 24 -21.59 7.74 17.25
CA ASP A 24 -20.68 7.89 18.39
C ASP A 24 -19.88 6.59 18.57
N MET A 25 -18.71 6.56 17.94
CA MET A 25 -17.65 5.65 18.38
C MET A 25 -16.45 6.50 18.77
N SER A 26 -16.52 7.08 19.97
CA SER A 26 -15.36 7.49 20.75
C SER A 26 -14.39 6.31 20.90
N MET A 27 -13.42 6.20 19.99
CA MET A 27 -12.27 5.29 20.08
C MET A 27 -11.33 5.76 21.18
N LYS A 28 -11.71 5.55 22.44
CA LYS A 28 -10.80 5.57 23.57
C LYS A 28 -10.00 4.28 23.60
N LYS A 29 -9.05 4.12 22.67
CA LYS A 29 -8.08 3.01 22.74
C LYS A 29 -6.89 3.39 23.62
N ARG A 30 -6.91 2.79 24.81
CA ARG A 30 -5.77 2.59 25.70
C ARG A 30 -4.61 1.97 24.93
N GLY A 31 -3.40 2.31 25.39
CA GLY A 31 -2.14 1.81 24.87
C GLY A 31 -2.14 0.31 24.65
N VAL A 32 -1.89 -0.05 23.40
CA VAL A 32 -1.30 -1.33 23.01
C VAL A 32 -0.22 -0.92 22.02
N GLU A 33 1.02 -1.23 22.39
CA GLU A 33 2.22 -1.14 21.59
C GLU A 33 1.97 -1.89 20.26
N HIS A 34 1.47 -1.15 19.26
CA HIS A 34 0.99 -1.72 18.01
C HIS A 34 2.20 -1.90 17.09
N GLY A 35 2.63 -3.15 16.92
CA GLY A 35 3.46 -3.55 15.78
C GLY A 35 2.76 -3.05 14.51
N GLN A 36 3.32 -2.01 13.90
CA GLN A 36 2.80 -1.45 12.66
C GLN A 36 2.88 -2.53 11.59
N MET A 37 1.73 -3.09 11.26
CA MET A 37 1.54 -3.89 10.06
C MET A 37 1.82 -2.95 8.88
N MET A 38 2.92 -3.20 8.16
CA MET A 38 3.22 -2.50 6.91
C MET A 38 2.04 -2.70 5.95
N GLY A 39 1.42 -1.62 5.50
CA GLY A 39 0.34 -1.71 4.51
C GLY A 39 0.91 -2.18 3.17
N MET A 40 0.09 -2.82 2.33
CA MET A 40 0.50 -3.24 0.98
C MET A 40 1.03 -2.06 0.13
N GLY A 41 0.49 -0.85 0.31
CA GLY A 41 1.00 0.37 -0.35
C GLY A 41 2.39 0.84 0.11
N ASP A 42 2.91 0.29 1.20
CA ASP A 42 4.27 0.55 1.67
C ASP A 42 5.30 -0.40 1.03
N MET A 43 4.85 -1.50 0.41
CA MET A 43 5.73 -2.43 -0.30
C MET A 43 6.46 -1.73 -1.44
N ASP A 44 5.81 -0.83 -2.18
CA ASP A 44 6.43 -0.08 -3.28
C ASP A 44 7.47 0.91 -2.76
N LYS A 45 7.20 1.54 -1.60
CA LYS A 45 8.12 2.48 -0.92
C LYS A 45 9.33 1.79 -0.28
N MET A 46 9.27 0.48 -0.11
CA MET A 46 10.37 -0.36 0.36
C MET A 46 11.42 -0.64 -0.73
N GLY A 47 11.34 0.08 -1.86
CA GLY A 47 11.99 -0.21 -3.13
C GLY A 47 13.50 -0.43 -3.12
N ASP A 48 14.23 0.05 -2.11
CA ASP A 48 15.67 -0.22 -2.00
C ASP A 48 16.18 -0.46 -0.58
N MET A 49 15.55 -1.38 0.13
CA MET A 49 16.02 -1.79 1.46
C MET A 49 17.43 -2.39 1.44
N MET A 50 17.73 -3.19 0.41
CA MET A 50 19.00 -3.90 0.33
C MET A 50 20.15 -2.97 -0.04
N GLY A 51 19.94 -2.03 -0.97
CA GLY A 51 20.91 -1.00 -1.31
C GLY A 51 21.28 -0.19 -0.07
N MET A 52 20.31 0.24 0.72
CA MET A 52 20.55 0.94 1.98
C MET A 52 21.40 0.12 2.97
N CYS A 53 21.17 -1.19 3.09
CA CYS A 53 22.00 -2.02 3.97
C CYS A 53 23.45 -2.17 3.46
N ILE A 54 23.65 -2.20 2.14
CA ILE A 54 24.98 -2.24 1.51
C ILE A 54 25.70 -0.88 1.67
N GLU A 55 24.98 0.23 1.49
CA GLU A 55 25.50 1.59 1.68
C GLU A 55 25.97 1.82 3.13
N HIS A 56 25.22 1.30 4.11
CA HIS A 56 25.56 1.37 5.53
C HIS A 56 26.22 0.09 6.05
N ALA A 57 27.01 -0.61 5.23
CA ALA A 57 27.60 -1.90 5.57
C ALA A 57 28.43 -1.88 6.85
N GLU A 58 29.20 -0.82 7.11
CA GLU A 58 30.01 -0.66 8.32
C GLU A 58 29.14 -0.53 9.59
N GLU A 59 28.13 0.35 9.55
CA GLU A 59 27.18 0.54 10.66
C GLU A 59 26.40 -0.75 10.96
N MET A 60 26.11 -1.50 9.89
CA MET A 60 25.46 -2.79 9.96
C MET A 60 26.40 -3.90 10.45
N GLY A 61 27.72 -3.72 10.36
CA GLY A 61 28.70 -4.76 10.62
C GLY A 61 28.62 -5.91 9.62
N LEU A 62 28.32 -5.61 8.34
CA LEU A 62 28.32 -6.61 7.27
C LEU A 62 29.75 -7.04 6.94
N THR A 63 29.94 -8.36 6.80
CA THR A 63 31.21 -8.92 6.33
C THR A 63 31.34 -8.79 4.81
N GLU A 64 32.57 -8.81 4.29
CA GLU A 64 32.83 -8.79 2.84
C GLU A 64 32.10 -9.93 2.10
N ASN A 65 32.04 -11.12 2.71
CA ASN A 65 31.30 -12.27 2.15
C ASN A 65 29.79 -12.00 2.06
N GLN A 66 29.20 -11.33 3.07
CA GLN A 66 27.79 -10.94 3.02
C GLN A 66 27.55 -9.90 1.93
N ILE A 67 28.40 -8.87 1.85
CA ILE A 67 28.31 -7.82 0.81
C ILE A 67 28.42 -8.44 -0.60
N MET A 68 29.35 -9.38 -0.79
CA MET A 68 29.55 -10.09 -2.06
C MET A 68 28.32 -10.88 -2.50
N LYS A 69 27.55 -11.45 -1.56
CA LYS A 69 26.27 -12.13 -1.84
C LYS A 69 25.12 -11.15 -2.09
N MET A 70 25.08 -10.03 -1.36
CA MET A 70 24.00 -9.05 -1.46
C MET A 70 24.05 -8.21 -2.74
N LYS A 71 25.25 -7.81 -3.20
CA LYS A 71 25.42 -7.00 -4.43
C LYS A 71 24.77 -7.59 -5.69
N PRO A 72 25.00 -8.87 -6.06
CA PRO A 72 24.34 -9.44 -7.24
C PRO A 72 22.82 -9.56 -7.05
N LEU A 73 22.37 -9.96 -5.85
CA LEU A 73 20.94 -10.04 -5.54
C LEU A 73 20.26 -8.67 -5.68
N HIS A 74 20.92 -7.60 -5.25
CA HIS A 74 20.45 -6.22 -5.38
C HIS A 74 20.36 -5.77 -6.82
N ARG A 75 21.38 -6.03 -7.63
CA ARG A 75 21.37 -5.71 -9.06
C ARG A 75 20.26 -6.45 -9.80
N GLU A 76 20.04 -7.73 -9.50
CA GLU A 76 18.95 -8.50 -10.10
C GLU A 76 17.58 -7.96 -9.67
N MET A 77 17.42 -7.57 -8.41
CA MET A 77 16.20 -6.91 -7.93
C MET A 77 15.96 -5.57 -8.66
N GLN A 78 16.99 -4.74 -8.84
CA GLN A 78 16.88 -3.48 -9.57
C GLN A 78 16.46 -3.68 -11.03
N LYS A 79 17.03 -4.69 -11.73
CA LYS A 79 16.61 -5.05 -13.09
C LYS A 79 15.15 -5.49 -13.14
N LYS A 80 14.71 -6.33 -12.19
CA LYS A 80 13.31 -6.76 -12.09
C LYS A 80 12.36 -5.60 -11.78
N GLN A 81 12.76 -4.68 -10.90
CA GLN A 81 12.00 -3.47 -10.58
C GLN A 81 11.83 -2.57 -11.82
N ALA A 82 12.89 -2.37 -12.59
CA ALA A 82 12.84 -1.58 -13.82
C ALA A 82 11.87 -2.19 -14.86
N ARG A 83 11.92 -3.52 -15.04
CA ARG A 83 10.97 -4.24 -15.91
C ARG A 83 9.54 -4.11 -15.42
N PHE A 84 9.29 -4.33 -14.12
CA PHE A 84 7.97 -4.15 -13.53
C PHE A 84 7.41 -2.74 -13.77
N ILE A 85 8.21 -1.69 -13.56
CA ILE A 85 7.78 -0.31 -13.80
C ILE A 85 7.41 -0.10 -15.28
N ALA A 86 8.22 -0.64 -16.20
CA ALA A 86 7.95 -0.55 -17.63
C ALA A 86 6.66 -1.31 -18.02
N ASP A 87 6.54 -2.57 -17.61
CA ASP A 87 5.40 -3.43 -17.94
C ASP A 87 4.10 -2.86 -17.36
N LEU A 88 4.13 -2.39 -16.11
CA LEU A 88 3.00 -1.72 -15.48
C LEU A 88 2.62 -0.46 -16.25
N LYS A 89 3.61 0.37 -16.64
CA LYS A 89 3.33 1.61 -17.35
C LYS A 89 2.74 1.38 -18.74
N ILE A 90 3.19 0.33 -19.44
CA ILE A 90 2.64 -0.09 -20.73
C ILE A 90 1.17 -0.49 -20.55
N ALA A 91 0.86 -1.38 -19.60
CA ALA A 91 -0.51 -1.81 -19.36
C ALA A 91 -1.44 -0.66 -18.92
N GLU A 92 -0.93 0.31 -18.16
CA GLU A 92 -1.68 1.54 -17.84
C GLU A 92 -1.96 2.41 -19.08
N ILE A 93 -1.00 2.51 -20.01
CA ILE A 93 -1.20 3.21 -21.29
C ILE A 93 -2.25 2.50 -22.14
N GLU A 94 -2.15 1.17 -22.29
CA GLU A 94 -3.13 0.37 -23.02
C GLU A 94 -4.55 0.55 -22.46
N LEU A 95 -4.70 0.61 -21.13
CA LEU A 95 -5.98 0.88 -20.50
C LEU A 95 -6.51 2.29 -20.85
N MET A 96 -5.64 3.30 -20.81
CA MET A 96 -6.01 4.68 -21.18
C MET A 96 -6.45 4.78 -22.64
N GLU A 97 -5.77 4.09 -23.55
CA GLU A 97 -6.12 4.04 -24.98
C GLU A 97 -7.49 3.41 -25.20
N ILE A 98 -7.81 2.30 -24.51
CA ILE A 98 -9.15 1.69 -24.57
C ILE A 98 -10.22 2.67 -24.10
N MET A 99 -9.95 3.40 -23.02
CA MET A 99 -10.89 4.32 -22.38
C MET A 99 -11.00 5.70 -23.05
N GLU A 100 -10.23 5.98 -24.10
CA GLU A 100 -10.21 7.29 -24.78
C GLU A 100 -11.56 7.63 -25.45
N VAL A 101 -12.32 6.61 -25.86
CA VAL A 101 -13.63 6.76 -26.50
C VAL A 101 -14.79 6.72 -25.48
N LYS A 102 -15.89 7.41 -25.80
CA LYS A 102 -17.06 7.54 -24.91
C LYS A 102 -17.72 6.19 -24.56
N ASP A 103 -17.80 5.30 -25.54
CA ASP A 103 -18.39 3.96 -25.40
C ASP A 103 -17.28 2.91 -25.58
N PHE A 104 -16.41 2.81 -24.59
CA PHE A 104 -15.26 1.91 -24.64
C PHE A 104 -15.67 0.46 -24.37
N ASP A 105 -14.88 -0.47 -24.90
CA ASP A 105 -15.07 -1.90 -24.70
C ASP A 105 -14.72 -2.30 -23.26
N LEU A 106 -15.75 -2.50 -22.43
CA LEU A 106 -15.60 -2.86 -21.02
C LEU A 106 -14.91 -4.21 -20.83
N GLU A 107 -15.10 -5.17 -21.75
CA GLU A 107 -14.45 -6.49 -21.64
C GLU A 107 -12.95 -6.36 -21.85
N LYS A 108 -12.51 -5.60 -22.86
CA LYS A 108 -11.09 -5.30 -23.08
C LYS A 108 -10.47 -4.53 -21.92
N ALA A 109 -11.15 -3.48 -21.44
CA ALA A 109 -10.67 -2.73 -20.28
C ALA A 109 -10.51 -3.62 -19.04
N SER A 110 -11.48 -4.52 -18.80
CA SER A 110 -11.42 -5.48 -17.68
C SER A 110 -10.25 -6.46 -17.80
N ALA A 111 -9.93 -6.91 -19.01
CA ALA A 111 -8.79 -7.78 -19.26
C ALA A 111 -7.45 -7.07 -18.95
N VAL A 112 -7.29 -5.80 -19.36
CA VAL A 112 -6.09 -5.01 -19.04
C VAL A 112 -5.98 -4.73 -17.54
N VAL A 113 -7.09 -4.44 -16.86
CA VAL A 113 -7.09 -4.27 -15.38
C VAL A 113 -6.64 -5.56 -14.67
N LYS A 114 -7.07 -6.73 -15.15
CA LYS A 114 -6.59 -8.02 -14.61
C LYS A 114 -5.08 -8.20 -14.84
N ASN A 115 -4.60 -7.89 -16.04
CA ASN A 115 -3.16 -7.93 -16.35
C ASN A 115 -2.35 -7.00 -15.43
N ILE A 116 -2.83 -5.78 -15.17
CA ILE A 116 -2.21 -4.86 -14.20
C ILE A 116 -2.12 -5.48 -12.81
N ALA A 117 -3.18 -6.16 -12.35
CA ALA A 117 -3.19 -6.84 -11.06
C ALA A 117 -2.18 -8.01 -11.03
N ASP A 118 -2.08 -8.78 -12.11
CA ASP A 118 -1.13 -9.88 -12.24
C ASP A 118 0.33 -9.37 -12.22
N ILE A 119 0.63 -8.30 -12.95
CA ILE A 119 1.95 -7.63 -12.94
C ILE A 119 2.34 -7.20 -11.52
N LYS A 120 1.43 -6.53 -10.80
CA LYS A 120 1.66 -6.10 -9.41
C LYS A 120 1.86 -7.29 -8.47
N THR A 121 1.04 -8.33 -8.61
CA THR A 121 1.13 -9.54 -7.79
C THR A 121 2.46 -10.24 -8.00
N ALA A 122 2.87 -10.45 -9.26
CA ALA A 122 4.14 -11.05 -9.60
C ALA A 122 5.31 -10.25 -9.00
N HIS A 123 5.27 -8.92 -9.12
CA HIS A 123 6.29 -8.05 -8.54
C HIS A 123 6.40 -8.18 -7.01
N HIS A 124 5.28 -8.13 -6.29
CA HIS A 124 5.26 -8.27 -4.84
C HIS A 124 5.76 -9.65 -4.38
N LEU A 125 5.41 -10.72 -5.10
CA LEU A 125 5.93 -12.07 -4.80
C LEU A 125 7.45 -12.13 -4.97
N GLU A 126 8.01 -11.51 -6.01
CA GLU A 126 9.46 -11.42 -6.20
C GLU A 126 10.13 -10.61 -5.08
N LYS A 127 9.54 -9.49 -4.65
CA LYS A 127 10.05 -8.73 -3.49
C LYS A 127 10.06 -9.58 -2.22
N LEU A 128 9.00 -10.34 -1.94
CA LEU A 128 8.94 -11.21 -0.77
C LEU A 128 10.04 -12.28 -0.79
N LYS A 129 10.31 -12.88 -1.96
CA LYS A 129 11.41 -13.85 -2.13
C LYS A 129 12.76 -13.21 -1.84
N VAL A 130 13.05 -12.06 -2.45
CA VAL A 130 14.31 -11.34 -2.24
C VAL A 130 14.48 -10.88 -0.79
N MET A 131 13.41 -10.39 -0.16
CA MET A 131 13.45 -10.01 1.26
C MET A 131 13.71 -11.21 2.16
N LYS A 132 13.17 -12.39 1.84
CA LYS A 132 13.46 -13.62 2.57
C LYS A 132 14.93 -14.00 2.41
N GLU A 133 15.46 -13.97 1.19
CA GLU A 133 16.86 -14.31 0.89
C GLU A 133 17.85 -13.32 1.50
N MET A 134 17.58 -12.02 1.44
CA MET A 134 18.38 -11.01 2.12
C MET A 134 18.50 -11.29 3.62
N ARG A 135 17.41 -11.70 4.27
CA ARG A 135 17.40 -12.02 5.70
C ARG A 135 18.23 -13.26 6.03
N THR A 136 18.37 -14.23 5.13
CA THR A 136 19.22 -15.41 5.37
C THR A 136 20.71 -15.11 5.24
N ILE A 137 21.09 -14.01 4.58
CA ILE A 137 22.47 -13.56 4.49
C ILE A 137 22.92 -12.90 5.80
N MET A 138 21.99 -12.29 6.54
CA MET A 138 22.26 -11.52 7.76
C MET A 138 22.27 -12.40 9.01
N THR A 139 23.00 -11.96 10.04
CA THR A 139 22.82 -12.46 11.41
C THR A 139 21.58 -11.85 12.05
N ASP A 140 21.10 -12.44 13.15
CA ASP A 140 19.97 -11.89 13.90
C ASP A 140 20.23 -10.46 14.40
N GLU A 141 21.46 -10.17 14.82
CA GLU A 141 21.85 -8.82 15.27
C GLU A 141 21.76 -7.81 14.11
N GLN A 142 22.31 -8.17 12.95
CA GLN A 142 22.25 -7.35 11.73
C GLN A 142 20.79 -7.15 11.28
N PHE A 143 19.96 -8.20 11.34
CA PHE A 143 18.54 -8.10 11.05
C PHE A 143 17.79 -7.15 11.99
N MET A 144 18.15 -7.12 13.28
CA MET A 144 17.58 -6.16 14.23
C MET A 144 18.05 -4.73 13.94
N LYS A 145 19.31 -4.52 13.53
CA LYS A 145 19.80 -3.20 13.07
C LYS A 145 19.05 -2.74 11.83
N MET A 146 18.87 -3.64 10.85
CA MET A 146 18.08 -3.42 9.64
C MET A 146 16.64 -2.97 9.97
N LYS A 147 15.97 -3.65 10.91
CA LYS A 147 14.61 -3.27 11.35
C LYS A 147 14.54 -1.86 11.93
N LYS A 148 15.58 -1.41 12.64
CA LYS A 148 15.63 -0.06 13.22
C LYS A 148 15.84 1.04 12.17
N MET A 149 16.41 0.70 11.01
CA MET A 149 16.56 1.63 9.89
C MET A 149 15.28 1.79 9.07
N MET A 150 14.39 0.79 9.05
CA MET A 150 13.09 0.87 8.35
C MET A 150 12.19 2.06 8.74
N PRO A 151 12.02 2.44 10.02
CA PRO A 151 11.11 3.53 10.39
C PRO A 151 11.59 4.95 10.03
N MET A 152 12.82 5.15 9.53
CA MET A 152 13.34 6.52 9.32
C MET A 152 13.03 7.15 7.95
N LYS A 153 12.74 6.38 6.90
CA LYS A 153 12.35 6.92 5.57
C LYS A 153 10.85 6.85 5.28
N MET A 154 10.06 6.21 6.16
CA MET A 154 8.63 6.02 6.01
C MET A 154 7.85 7.04 6.84
N GLY A 155 7.95 8.34 6.49
CA GLY A 155 6.96 9.36 6.87
C GLY A 155 6.51 9.42 8.35
N VAL A 156 7.35 9.02 9.31
CA VAL A 156 7.02 9.18 10.73
C VAL A 156 7.16 10.66 11.07
N LYS A 157 6.08 11.43 10.91
CA LYS A 157 5.97 12.73 11.58
C LYS A 157 6.13 12.47 13.08
N LYS A 158 7.31 12.79 13.63
CA LYS A 158 7.48 12.88 15.09
C LYS A 158 6.36 13.78 15.61
N PRO A 159 5.58 13.36 16.64
CA PRO A 159 4.60 14.24 17.21
C PRO A 159 5.33 15.44 17.81
N ALA A 160 5.04 16.64 17.29
CA ALA A 160 5.53 17.87 17.88
C ALA A 160 5.12 17.88 19.35
N LYS A 161 6.10 17.96 20.25
CA LYS A 161 5.85 18.19 21.68
C LYS A 161 5.00 19.45 21.79
N ARG A 162 3.69 19.32 22.01
CA ARG A 162 2.85 20.42 22.49
C ARG A 162 3.39 20.77 23.86
N MET A 163 4.17 21.86 23.93
CA MET A 163 4.51 22.51 25.18
C MET A 163 3.18 22.95 25.81
N MET A 164 2.74 22.23 26.84
CA MET A 164 1.72 22.75 27.75
C MET A 164 2.35 23.95 28.46
N LYS A 165 1.97 25.16 28.05
CA LYS A 165 2.13 26.33 28.91
C LYS A 165 1.17 26.12 30.10
N LYS A 166 1.75 26.14 31.29
CA LYS A 166 1.04 26.20 32.57
C LYS A 166 0.21 27.47 32.66
#